data_AF-A0A3B0RAF2-F1
#
_entry.id   AF-A0A3B0RAF2-F1
#
_cell.length_a   1.000
_cell.length_b   1.000
_cell.length_c   1.000
_cell.angle_alpha   90.00
_cell.angle_beta   90.00
_cell.angle_gamma   90.00
#
_symmetry.space_group_name_H-M   'P 1'
#
loop_
_entity.id
_entity.type
_entity.pdbx_description
1 polymer ?
#
loop_
_entity_poly.entity_id
_entity_poly.type
_entity_poly.pdbx_seq_one_letter_code
_entity_poly.pdbx_strand_id
1 'polypeptide(L)'
;KAIADLEKAALLVKETEDVIEQDGIPNSLNQPISTLHTNIWYHLGLAYYLKNELQKSLAAFKECLLNSTNDDLQVATRHWMYMILKRLELPEQAKVVLEPVHKDMTIIENFAYHNLLLFYKGELSEKELMENSNLESSLAVQYGIGNWHYYNDSIEKAIQIFEKITKTGNWAVFGYIAAEADLSRIKK
;
A
#
# COMPACT_ATOMS: atom_id res chain seq x y z
N LYS A 1 15.66 10.76 8.77
CA LYS A 1 15.36 10.38 10.17
C LYS A 1 14.53 9.10 10.16
N ALA A 2 13.24 9.13 9.77
CA ALA A 2 12.38 7.94 9.67
C ALA A 2 13.03 6.68 9.03
N ILE A 3 13.60 6.78 7.82
CA ILE A 3 14.27 5.62 7.17
C ILE A 3 15.37 5.04 8.05
N ALA A 4 16.28 5.88 8.55
CA ALA A 4 17.41 5.42 9.37
C ALA A 4 16.94 4.76 10.68
N ASP A 5 15.86 5.28 11.29
CA ASP A 5 15.30 4.71 12.51
C ASP A 5 14.65 3.34 12.23
N LEU A 6 13.92 3.21 11.11
CA LEU A 6 13.27 1.98 10.67
C LEU A 6 14.28 0.92 10.18
N GLU A 7 15.36 1.32 9.49
CA GLU A 7 16.46 0.42 9.14
C GLU A 7 17.14 -0.13 10.39
N LYS A 8 17.39 0.73 11.38
CA LYS A 8 17.92 0.29 12.68
C LYS A 8 16.96 -0.67 13.38
N ALA A 9 15.65 -0.38 13.36
CA ALA A 9 14.65 -1.27 13.94
C ALA A 9 14.64 -2.63 13.23
N ALA A 10 14.65 -2.66 11.90
CA ALA A 10 14.69 -3.88 11.10
C ALA A 10 15.93 -4.74 11.40
N LEU A 11 17.08 -4.12 11.63
CA LEU A 11 18.29 -4.83 12.06
C LEU A 11 18.17 -5.42 13.47
N LEU A 12 17.49 -4.73 14.39
CA LEU A 12 17.34 -5.17 15.77
C LEU A 12 16.36 -6.34 15.93
N VAL A 13 15.37 -6.48 15.04
CA VAL A 13 14.32 -7.50 15.14
C VAL A 13 14.58 -8.80 14.36
N LYS A 14 15.59 -8.82 13.48
CA LYS A 14 15.85 -9.93 12.53
C LYS A 14 15.94 -11.33 13.16
N GLU A 15 16.39 -11.43 14.40
CA GLU A 15 16.57 -12.71 15.11
C GLU A 15 15.83 -12.72 16.45
N THR A 16 14.82 -11.88 16.60
CA THR A 16 13.98 -11.85 17.80
C THR A 16 12.66 -12.55 17.52
N GLU A 17 12.00 -13.01 18.58
CA GLU A 17 10.60 -13.41 18.46
C GLU A 17 9.75 -12.20 18.01
N ASP A 18 8.73 -12.47 17.19
CA ASP A 18 7.78 -11.46 16.78
C ASP A 18 6.71 -11.27 17.86
N VAL A 19 6.23 -10.04 18.00
CA VAL A 19 5.32 -9.64 19.07
C VAL A 19 4.11 -8.97 18.43
N ILE A 20 2.92 -9.40 18.83
CA ILE A 20 1.67 -8.76 18.43
C ILE A 20 1.66 -7.34 19.00
N GLU A 21 1.51 -6.34 18.13
CA GLU A 21 1.32 -4.95 18.55
C GLU A 21 -0.17 -4.69 18.74
N GLN A 22 -0.54 -4.04 19.85
CA GLN A 22 -1.93 -3.65 20.08
C GLN A 22 -2.32 -2.53 19.13
N ASP A 23 -3.52 -2.62 18.55
CA ASP A 23 -4.03 -1.54 17.71
C ASP A 23 -4.21 -0.26 18.52
N GLY A 24 -3.87 0.88 17.92
CA GLY A 24 -4.19 2.18 18.51
C GLY A 24 -5.71 2.43 18.54
N ILE A 25 -6.41 2.01 17.48
CA ILE A 25 -7.88 2.00 17.38
C ILE A 25 -8.28 0.55 17.12
N PRO A 26 -9.06 -0.12 18.00
CA PRO A 26 -9.45 -1.50 17.79
C PRO A 26 -10.28 -1.69 16.52
N ASN A 27 -10.01 -2.75 15.78
CA ASN A 27 -10.83 -3.13 14.65
C ASN A 27 -12.17 -3.77 15.04
N SER A 28 -12.97 -4.13 14.04
CA SER A 28 -14.32 -4.67 14.23
C SER A 28 -14.38 -5.95 15.09
N LEU A 29 -13.27 -6.70 15.17
CA LEU A 29 -13.14 -7.91 15.97
C LEU A 29 -12.38 -7.71 17.29
N ASN A 30 -11.88 -6.50 17.56
CA ASN A 30 -10.96 -6.21 18.67
C ASN A 30 -9.75 -7.16 18.73
N GLN A 31 -9.21 -7.53 17.57
CA GLN A 31 -8.08 -8.43 17.44
C GLN A 31 -6.97 -7.76 16.64
N PRO A 32 -5.82 -7.44 17.25
CA PRO A 32 -4.73 -6.85 16.50
C PRO A 32 -4.24 -7.78 15.41
N ILE A 33 -4.16 -7.27 14.19
CA ILE A 33 -3.77 -8.04 13.02
C ILE A 33 -2.31 -7.87 12.63
N SER A 34 -1.63 -6.88 13.21
CA SER A 34 -0.24 -6.55 12.92
C SER A 34 0.70 -6.95 14.07
N THR A 35 1.98 -6.99 13.75
CA THR A 35 3.06 -7.35 14.66
C THR A 35 4.17 -6.31 14.58
N LEU A 36 5.06 -6.31 15.56
CA LEU A 36 6.21 -5.42 15.57
C LEU A 36 7.04 -5.58 14.28
N HIS A 37 7.31 -6.82 13.86
CA HIS A 37 8.12 -7.05 12.66
C HIS A 37 7.42 -6.57 11.39
N THR A 38 6.13 -6.90 11.25
CA THR A 38 5.35 -6.50 10.07
C THR A 38 5.21 -4.98 9.99
N ASN A 39 4.97 -4.28 11.11
CA ASN A 39 4.89 -2.83 11.13
C ASN A 39 6.22 -2.15 10.80
N ILE A 40 7.35 -2.65 11.31
CA ILE A 40 8.68 -2.14 10.95
C ILE A 40 8.91 -2.22 9.45
N TRP A 41 8.71 -3.40 8.86
CA TRP A 41 8.96 -3.60 7.43
C TRP A 41 7.98 -2.83 6.55
N TYR A 42 6.69 -2.81 6.91
CA TYR A 42 5.66 -2.07 6.19
C TYR A 42 5.96 -0.58 6.14
N HIS A 43 6.28 0.03 7.29
CA HIS A 43 6.61 1.45 7.36
C HIS A 43 7.96 1.78 6.72
N LEU A 44 8.94 0.87 6.76
CA LEU A 44 10.20 1.04 6.02
C LEU A 44 9.95 1.05 4.50
N GLY A 45 9.11 0.14 4.02
CA GLY A 45 8.67 0.10 2.63
C GLY A 45 8.00 1.39 2.19
N LEU A 46 7.06 1.92 3.00
CA LEU A 46 6.40 3.20 2.75
C LEU A 46 7.39 4.37 2.75
N ALA A 47 8.28 4.44 3.73
CA ALA A 47 9.26 5.53 3.82
C ALA A 47 10.15 5.59 2.57
N TYR A 48 10.61 4.43 2.09
CA TYR A 48 11.36 4.33 0.83
C TYR A 48 10.51 4.71 -0.39
N TYR A 49 9.26 4.26 -0.44
CA TYR A 49 8.33 4.58 -1.52
C TYR A 49 8.13 6.10 -1.65
N LEU A 50 7.86 6.78 -0.54
CA LEU A 50 7.64 8.23 -0.50
C LEU A 50 8.86 9.03 -0.95
N LYS A 51 10.07 8.50 -0.71
CA LYS A 51 11.35 9.04 -1.20
C LYS A 51 11.69 8.66 -2.64
N ASN A 52 10.83 7.88 -3.31
CA ASN A 52 11.02 7.35 -4.65
C ASN A 52 12.22 6.38 -4.76
N GLU A 53 12.61 5.73 -3.66
CA GLU A 53 13.64 4.69 -3.62
C GLU A 53 12.98 3.32 -3.86
N LEU A 54 12.40 3.15 -5.06
CA LEU A 54 11.47 2.06 -5.37
C LEU A 54 12.04 0.65 -5.21
N GLN A 55 13.31 0.43 -5.58
CA GLN A 55 13.94 -0.89 -5.40
C GLN A 55 14.10 -1.25 -3.92
N LYS A 56 14.45 -0.28 -3.06
CA LYS A 56 14.56 -0.49 -1.62
C LYS A 56 13.19 -0.68 -0.97
N SER A 57 12.21 0.10 -1.44
CA SER A 57 10.81 -0.07 -1.04
C SER A 57 10.31 -1.49 -1.34
N LEU A 58 10.57 -1.98 -2.55
CA LEU A 58 10.23 -3.35 -2.95
C LEU A 58 10.91 -4.40 -2.06
N ALA A 59 12.20 -4.21 -1.72
CA ALA A 59 12.92 -5.12 -0.84
C ALA A 59 12.29 -5.17 0.56
N ALA A 60 11.99 -4.02 1.16
CA ALA A 60 11.34 -3.95 2.47
C ALA A 60 9.94 -4.59 2.46
N PHE A 61 9.14 -4.38 1.41
CA PHE A 61 7.83 -5.03 1.31
C PHE A 61 7.92 -6.54 1.05
N LYS A 62 9.00 -7.04 0.44
CA LYS A 62 9.23 -8.50 0.36
C LYS A 62 9.45 -9.09 1.75
N GLU A 63 10.26 -8.44 2.59
CA GLU A 63 10.45 -8.86 3.99
C GLU A 63 9.14 -8.75 4.77
N CYS A 64 8.35 -7.68 4.56
CA CYS A 64 7.02 -7.54 5.14
C CYS A 64 6.12 -8.72 4.76
N LEU A 65 6.09 -9.10 3.49
CA LEU A 65 5.24 -10.18 2.98
C LEU A 65 5.61 -11.55 3.56
N LEU A 66 6.90 -11.79 3.80
CA LEU A 66 7.39 -13.01 4.46
C LEU A 66 6.88 -13.13 5.90
N ASN A 67 6.61 -12.01 6.56
CA ASN A 67 6.10 -11.94 7.92
C ASN A 67 4.57 -11.74 7.98
N SER A 68 3.88 -11.61 6.84
CA SER A 68 2.42 -11.44 6.77
C SER A 68 1.69 -12.75 7.08
N THR A 69 1.12 -12.85 8.29
CA THR A 69 0.47 -14.09 8.80
C THR A 69 -1.04 -14.17 8.55
N ASN A 70 -1.65 -13.13 8.02
CA ASN A 70 -3.09 -13.08 7.72
C ASN A 70 -3.38 -12.34 6.41
N ASP A 71 -4.62 -12.48 5.94
CA ASP A 71 -5.06 -11.95 4.64
C ASP A 71 -5.03 -10.41 4.59
N ASP A 72 -5.35 -9.72 5.69
CA ASP A 72 -5.26 -8.25 5.77
C ASP A 72 -3.82 -7.74 5.51
N LEU A 73 -2.83 -8.34 6.17
CA LEU A 73 -1.42 -8.01 5.96
C LEU A 73 -0.94 -8.38 4.55
N GLN A 74 -1.43 -9.50 4.01
CA GLN A 74 -1.12 -9.92 2.64
C GLN A 74 -1.63 -8.89 1.63
N VAL A 75 -2.90 -8.48 1.70
CA VAL A 75 -3.47 -7.53 0.73
C VAL A 75 -2.85 -6.14 0.85
N ALA A 76 -2.61 -5.65 2.06
CA ALA A 76 -1.96 -4.35 2.27
C ALA A 76 -0.54 -4.35 1.66
N THR A 77 0.25 -5.38 1.94
CA THR A 77 1.63 -5.49 1.44
C THR A 77 1.68 -5.67 -0.07
N ARG A 78 0.86 -6.57 -0.62
CA ARG A 78 0.82 -6.87 -2.06
C ARG A 78 0.37 -5.66 -2.88
N HIS A 79 -0.55 -4.85 -2.37
CA HIS A 79 -0.98 -3.62 -3.05
C HIS A 79 0.20 -2.68 -3.32
N TRP A 80 1.03 -2.39 -2.30
CA TRP A 80 2.22 -1.55 -2.49
C TRP A 80 3.24 -2.19 -3.41
N MET A 81 3.52 -3.49 -3.25
CA MET A 81 4.43 -4.22 -4.14
C MET A 81 3.99 -4.14 -5.60
N TYR A 82 2.70 -4.31 -5.87
CA TYR A 82 2.16 -4.21 -7.22
C TYR A 82 2.42 -2.82 -7.83
N MET A 83 2.09 -1.75 -7.11
CA MET A 83 2.33 -0.39 -7.59
C MET A 83 3.81 -0.12 -7.84
N ILE A 84 4.69 -0.58 -6.95
CA ILE A 84 6.15 -0.44 -7.09
C ILE A 84 6.65 -1.17 -8.33
N LEU A 85 6.25 -2.43 -8.52
CA LEU A 85 6.67 -3.24 -9.67
C LEU A 85 6.19 -2.64 -10.99
N LYS A 86 4.96 -2.12 -11.04
CA LYS A 86 4.46 -1.40 -12.21
C LYS A 86 5.26 -0.15 -12.51
N ARG A 87 5.63 0.63 -11.49
CA ARG A 87 6.50 1.82 -11.63
C ARG A 87 7.95 1.50 -12.00
N LEU A 88 8.43 0.32 -11.65
CA LEU A 88 9.72 -0.21 -12.06
C LEU A 88 9.70 -0.85 -13.45
N GLU A 89 8.58 -0.79 -14.17
CA GLU A 89 8.40 -1.42 -15.48
C GLU A 89 8.63 -2.95 -15.45
N LEU A 90 8.22 -3.60 -14.36
CA LEU A 90 8.31 -5.05 -14.14
C LEU A 90 6.92 -5.72 -14.14
N PRO A 91 6.17 -5.70 -15.27
CA PRO A 91 4.78 -6.14 -15.30
C PRO A 91 4.58 -7.62 -15.01
N GLU A 92 5.51 -8.49 -15.40
CA GLU A 92 5.39 -9.93 -15.14
C GLU A 92 5.52 -10.24 -13.64
N GLN A 93 6.43 -9.57 -12.93
CA GLN A 93 6.51 -9.69 -11.47
C GLN A 93 5.27 -9.11 -10.79
N ALA A 94 4.71 -8.01 -11.33
CA ALA A 94 3.48 -7.43 -10.79
C ALA A 94 2.30 -8.41 -10.92
N LYS A 95 2.20 -9.17 -12.01
CA LYS A 95 1.18 -10.23 -12.15
C LYS A 95 1.34 -11.33 -11.10
N VAL A 96 2.57 -11.80 -10.84
CA VAL A 96 2.85 -12.81 -9.82
C VAL A 96 2.39 -12.35 -8.42
N VAL A 97 2.53 -11.06 -8.10
CA VAL A 97 2.05 -10.51 -6.83
C VAL A 97 0.52 -10.69 -6.65
N LEU A 98 -0.24 -10.71 -7.75
CA LEU A 98 -1.70 -10.85 -7.73
C LEU A 98 -2.17 -12.32 -7.69
N GLU A 99 -1.34 -13.30 -8.02
CA GLU A 99 -1.76 -14.70 -8.13
C GLU A 99 -2.47 -15.26 -6.88
N PRO A 100 -1.99 -14.98 -5.64
CA PRO A 100 -2.64 -15.49 -4.43
C PRO A 100 -3.91 -14.74 -4.05
N VAL A 101 -4.25 -13.64 -4.73
CA VAL A 101 -5.40 -12.80 -4.38
C VAL A 101 -6.68 -13.37 -4.99
N HIS A 102 -7.68 -13.61 -4.16
CA HIS A 102 -9.01 -14.08 -4.58
C HIS A 102 -10.13 -13.40 -3.77
N LYS A 103 -11.37 -13.53 -4.22
CA LYS A 103 -12.54 -12.85 -3.61
C LYS A 103 -12.85 -13.35 -2.19
N ASP A 104 -12.57 -14.62 -1.92
CA ASP A 104 -12.91 -15.28 -0.65
C ASP A 104 -11.86 -15.10 0.48
N MET A 105 -10.96 -14.11 0.37
CA MET A 105 -10.00 -13.80 1.45
C MET A 105 -10.73 -13.25 2.68
N THR A 106 -10.24 -13.58 3.87
CA THR A 106 -10.82 -13.13 5.14
C THR A 106 -10.25 -11.77 5.54
N ILE A 107 -10.93 -10.71 5.15
CA ILE A 107 -10.50 -9.32 5.43
C ILE A 107 -11.29 -8.73 6.61
N ILE A 108 -10.59 -8.09 7.54
CA ILE A 108 -11.13 -7.47 8.76
C ILE A 108 -11.15 -5.94 8.64
N GLU A 109 -10.11 -5.34 8.07
CA GLU A 109 -9.98 -3.88 7.97
C GLU A 109 -9.42 -3.38 6.63
N ASN A 110 -8.59 -4.15 5.93
CA ASN A 110 -7.87 -3.73 4.72
C ASN A 110 -8.65 -3.94 3.40
N PHE A 111 -9.98 -3.78 3.43
CA PHE A 111 -10.87 -3.98 2.27
C PHE A 111 -10.51 -3.12 1.06
N ALA A 112 -10.01 -1.90 1.29
CA ALA A 112 -9.57 -1.01 0.24
C ALA A 112 -8.49 -1.65 -0.65
N TYR A 113 -7.49 -2.25 -0.02
CA TYR A 113 -6.36 -2.88 -0.71
C TYR A 113 -6.78 -4.17 -1.40
N HIS A 114 -7.63 -4.96 -0.77
CA HIS A 114 -8.21 -6.15 -1.39
C HIS A 114 -8.99 -5.81 -2.67
N ASN A 115 -9.89 -4.83 -2.60
CA ASN A 115 -10.66 -4.38 -3.76
C ASN A 115 -9.76 -3.81 -4.86
N LEU A 116 -8.72 -3.05 -4.51
CA LEU A 116 -7.73 -2.55 -5.46
C LEU A 116 -6.98 -3.69 -6.17
N LEU A 117 -6.57 -4.73 -5.44
CA LEU A 117 -5.92 -5.89 -6.03
C LEU A 117 -6.85 -6.66 -6.98
N LEU A 118 -8.12 -6.84 -6.61
CA LEU A 118 -9.13 -7.44 -7.50
C LEU A 118 -9.37 -6.58 -8.75
N PHE A 119 -9.39 -5.26 -8.61
CA PHE A 119 -9.45 -4.33 -9.74
C PHE A 119 -8.23 -4.47 -10.66
N TYR A 120 -7.02 -4.53 -10.10
CA TYR A 120 -5.79 -4.73 -10.88
C TYR A 120 -5.75 -6.07 -11.61
N LYS A 121 -6.41 -7.08 -11.04
CA LYS A 121 -6.59 -8.42 -11.64
C LYS A 121 -7.70 -8.45 -12.72
N GLY A 122 -8.49 -7.39 -12.84
CA GLY A 122 -9.64 -7.31 -13.75
C GLY A 122 -10.90 -8.01 -13.24
N GLU A 123 -10.95 -8.38 -11.96
CA GLU A 123 -12.10 -9.06 -11.34
C GLU A 123 -13.13 -8.10 -10.73
N LEU A 124 -12.80 -6.81 -10.68
CA LEU A 124 -13.61 -5.69 -10.22
C LEU A 124 -13.46 -4.54 -11.22
N SER A 125 -14.53 -3.81 -11.53
CA SER A 125 -14.48 -2.61 -12.37
C SER A 125 -14.13 -1.35 -11.56
N GLU A 126 -13.66 -0.29 -12.24
CA GLU A 126 -13.42 1.02 -11.61
C GLU A 126 -14.70 1.55 -10.93
N LYS A 127 -15.87 1.29 -11.50
CA LYS A 127 -17.16 1.69 -10.94
C LYS A 127 -17.45 0.97 -9.62
N GLU A 128 -17.37 -0.36 -9.61
CA GLU A 128 -17.61 -1.16 -8.40
C GLU A 128 -16.60 -0.83 -7.30
N LEU A 129 -15.33 -0.58 -7.67
CA LEU A 129 -14.29 -0.16 -6.73
C LEU A 129 -14.65 1.16 -6.02
N MET A 130 -15.17 2.13 -6.77
CA MET A 130 -15.56 3.44 -6.22
C MET A 130 -16.80 3.34 -5.34
N GLU A 131 -17.80 2.54 -5.73
CA GLU A 131 -19.04 2.31 -4.97
C GLU A 131 -18.78 1.63 -3.61
N ASN A 132 -17.76 0.78 -3.54
CA ASN A 132 -17.39 0.05 -2.31
C ASN A 132 -16.48 0.85 -1.35
N SER A 133 -16.13 2.11 -1.63
CA SER A 133 -15.21 2.90 -0.82
C SER A 133 -15.90 3.88 0.15
N ASN A 134 -15.50 3.88 1.43
CA ASN A 134 -15.83 4.92 2.43
C ASN A 134 -14.82 6.09 2.37
N LEU A 135 -15.00 7.21 3.07
CA LEU A 135 -14.18 8.43 2.86
C LEU A 135 -12.66 8.26 3.06
N GLU A 136 -12.20 7.57 4.11
CA GLU A 136 -10.76 7.33 4.33
C GLU A 136 -10.20 6.24 3.42
N SER A 137 -10.90 5.12 3.28
CA SER A 137 -10.57 4.11 2.26
C SER A 137 -10.58 4.71 0.85
N SER A 138 -11.38 5.75 0.63
CA SER A 138 -11.47 6.47 -0.64
C SER A 138 -10.15 7.15 -0.98
N LEU A 139 -9.34 7.61 -0.03
CA LEU A 139 -8.05 8.23 -0.37
C LEU A 139 -7.00 7.20 -0.79
N ALA A 140 -6.95 6.05 -0.12
CA ALA A 140 -6.10 4.93 -0.53
C ALA A 140 -6.54 4.38 -1.90
N VAL A 141 -7.85 4.18 -2.09
CA VAL A 141 -8.45 3.74 -3.35
C VAL A 141 -8.18 4.75 -4.47
N GLN A 142 -8.43 6.03 -4.25
CA GLN A 142 -8.15 7.09 -5.23
C GLN A 142 -6.67 7.12 -5.58
N TYR A 143 -5.77 7.01 -4.61
CA TYR A 143 -4.34 6.97 -4.90
C TYR A 143 -3.93 5.75 -5.73
N GLY A 144 -4.50 4.58 -5.42
CA GLY A 144 -4.31 3.35 -6.17
C GLY A 144 -4.84 3.42 -7.61
N ILE A 145 -6.00 4.06 -7.83
CA ILE A 145 -6.56 4.33 -9.17
C ILE A 145 -5.70 5.35 -9.92
N GLY A 146 -5.23 6.40 -9.23
CA GLY A 146 -4.32 7.39 -9.81
C GLY A 146 -3.03 6.74 -10.31
N ASN A 147 -2.41 5.86 -9.51
CA ASN A 147 -1.27 5.06 -9.95
C ASN A 147 -1.63 4.15 -11.12
N TRP A 148 -2.81 3.53 -11.10
CA TRP A 148 -3.27 2.71 -12.22
C TRP A 148 -3.34 3.47 -13.53
N HIS A 149 -3.83 4.71 -13.52
CA HIS A 149 -3.77 5.57 -14.69
C HIS A 149 -2.33 5.97 -15.06
N TYR A 150 -1.49 6.22 -14.07
CA TYR A 150 -0.11 6.64 -14.28
C TYR A 150 0.70 5.61 -15.07
N TYR A 151 0.63 4.33 -14.71
CA TYR A 151 1.38 3.26 -15.40
C TYR A 151 0.61 2.58 -16.55
N ASN A 152 -0.56 3.11 -16.94
CA ASN A 152 -1.31 2.69 -18.14
C ASN A 152 -1.56 3.90 -19.06
N ASP A 153 -0.53 4.72 -19.26
CA ASP A 153 -0.47 5.81 -20.25
C ASP A 153 -1.56 6.88 -20.14
N SER A 154 -2.13 7.08 -18.94
CA SER A 154 -3.16 8.09 -18.64
C SER A 154 -2.66 9.09 -17.59
N ILE A 155 -1.48 9.67 -17.81
CA ILE A 155 -0.75 10.48 -16.83
C ILE A 155 -1.57 11.73 -16.43
N GLU A 156 -2.26 12.38 -17.36
CA GLU A 156 -3.08 13.56 -17.06
C GLU A 156 -4.22 13.22 -16.07
N LYS A 157 -4.86 12.06 -16.26
CA LYS A 157 -5.92 11.58 -15.33
C LYS A 157 -5.31 11.26 -13.96
N ALA A 158 -4.12 10.65 -13.91
CA ALA A 158 -3.41 10.41 -12.66
C ALA A 158 -3.10 11.70 -11.90
N ILE A 159 -2.56 12.73 -12.58
CA ILE A 159 -2.28 14.04 -11.99
C ILE A 159 -3.56 14.68 -11.43
N GLN A 160 -4.67 14.67 -12.18
CA GLN A 160 -5.94 15.21 -11.72
C GLN A 160 -6.44 14.52 -10.43
N ILE A 161 -6.28 13.19 -10.35
CA ILE A 161 -6.63 12.41 -9.16
C ILE A 161 -5.74 12.82 -7.98
N PHE A 162 -4.42 12.89 -8.17
CA PHE A 162 -3.50 13.30 -7.10
C PHE A 162 -3.77 14.73 -6.62
N GLU A 163 -4.10 15.66 -7.52
CA GLU A 163 -4.46 17.03 -7.15
C GLU A 163 -5.79 17.08 -6.39
N LYS A 164 -6.74 16.21 -6.73
CA LYS A 164 -8.00 16.08 -5.98
C LYS A 164 -7.75 15.55 -4.57
N ILE A 165 -6.90 14.53 -4.42
CA ILE A 165 -6.52 13.98 -3.11
C ILE A 165 -5.88 15.07 -2.23
N THR A 166 -4.90 15.80 -2.76
CA THR A 166 -4.17 16.83 -1.98
C THR A 166 -5.04 18.03 -1.58
N LYS A 167 -6.12 18.31 -2.32
CA LYS A 167 -7.11 19.35 -1.96
C LYS A 167 -8.02 18.97 -0.79
N THR A 168 -8.07 17.70 -0.37
CA THR A 168 -8.91 17.28 0.77
C THR A 168 -8.39 17.77 2.12
N GLY A 169 -7.10 18.13 2.21
CA GLY A 169 -6.46 18.56 3.45
C GLY A 169 -6.22 17.46 4.48
N ASN A 170 -6.53 16.19 4.18
CA ASN A 170 -6.33 15.07 5.10
C ASN A 170 -4.87 14.57 5.07
N TRP A 171 -3.97 15.39 5.60
CA TRP A 171 -2.52 15.21 5.53
C TRP A 171 -2.00 13.95 6.24
N ALA A 172 -2.76 13.37 7.17
CA ALA A 172 -2.32 12.24 7.98
C ALA A 172 -2.46 10.88 7.25
N VAL A 173 -3.22 10.81 6.16
CA VAL A 173 -3.49 9.56 5.45
C VAL A 173 -2.40 9.29 4.40
N PHE A 174 -1.87 8.06 4.34
CA PHE A 174 -0.79 7.71 3.41
C PHE A 174 -1.12 8.00 1.93
N GLY A 175 -2.36 7.80 1.50
CA GLY A 175 -2.80 8.15 0.14
C GLY A 175 -2.61 9.63 -0.17
N TYR A 176 -2.79 10.52 0.81
CA TYR A 176 -2.50 11.95 0.68
C TYR A 176 -1.01 12.21 0.53
N ILE A 177 -0.21 11.69 1.47
CA ILE A 177 1.24 11.93 1.52
C ILE A 177 1.91 11.40 0.24
N ALA A 178 1.46 10.25 -0.25
CA ALA A 178 1.98 9.65 -1.47
C ALA A 178 1.60 10.46 -2.73
N ALA A 179 0.34 10.93 -2.82
CA ALA A 179 -0.10 11.81 -3.90
C ALA A 179 0.68 13.14 -3.93
N GLU A 180 0.89 13.76 -2.76
CA GLU A 180 1.69 14.98 -2.63
C GLU A 180 3.14 14.75 -3.09
N ALA A 181 3.75 13.65 -2.63
CA ALA A 181 5.12 13.29 -3.00
C ALA A 181 5.27 13.06 -4.52
N ASP A 182 4.28 12.43 -5.15
CA ASP A 182 4.25 12.22 -6.61
C ASP A 182 4.09 13.54 -7.38
N LEU A 183 3.15 14.39 -6.99
CA LEU A 183 2.96 15.69 -7.65
C LEU A 183 4.23 16.56 -7.57
N SER A 184 4.92 16.52 -6.43
CA SER A 184 6.20 17.23 -6.24
C SER A 184 7.29 16.76 -7.20
N ARG A 185 7.27 15.48 -7.60
CA ARG A 185 8.20 14.91 -8.58
C ARG A 185 7.81 15.21 -10.02
N ILE A 186 6.52 15.11 -10.35
CA ILE A 186 6.01 15.30 -11.72
C ILE A 186 6.12 16.76 -12.17
N LYS A 187 5.95 17.72 -11.26
CA LYS A 187 5.99 19.16 -11.57
C LYS A 187 7.42 19.74 -11.71
N LYS A 188 8.46 18.91 -11.62
CA LYS A 188 9.87 19.30 -11.83
C LYS A 188 10.34 18.90 -13.21
#